data_AF-A0A183KT98-F1
#
_entry.id   AF-A0A183KT98-F1
#
_cell.length_a   1.000
_cell.length_b   1.000
_cell.length_c   1.000
_cell.angle_alpha   90.00
_cell.angle_beta   90.00
_cell.angle_gamma   90.00
#
_symmetry.space_group_name_H-M   'P 1'
#
loop_
_entity.id
_entity.type
_entity.pdbx_description
1 polymer ?
#
loop_
_entity_poly.entity_id
_entity_poly.type
_entity_poly.pdbx_seq_one_letter_code
_entity_poly.pdbx_strand_id
1 'polypeptide(L)'
;YDLRPSCKETIHLEREICQPLAGSGTLFVYHTNRFWSQIKFAGAVIYANRHILSLYERTHPHRLAKMSIPSSSNLQMLDDPINSSLVVMNGNCQPSICGPIIIGHVFIHPTASIDRTAVIGPNVSIGERAVIQAGVRLRECIVLRDVEIRAHACCLNAVIGWNTVIGEWARVEGTPNDPNPNKQFTKLEVLPVFNVKGQLNPSITVIGYRWPKFTTFSFAVSQTNTLISSRF
;
A
#
# COMPACT_ATOMS: atom_id res chain seq x y z
N TYR A 1 -28.75 1.93 -53.46
CA TYR A 1 -27.96 1.05 -52.57
C TYR A 1 -26.58 1.66 -52.43
N ASP A 2 -26.34 2.36 -51.33
CA ASP A 2 -25.08 3.07 -51.05
C ASP A 2 -24.08 2.06 -50.43
N LEU A 3 -23.02 1.71 -51.18
CA LEU A 3 -21.99 0.74 -50.79
C LEU A 3 -20.79 1.44 -50.13
N ARG A 4 -21.02 2.30 -49.13
CA ARG A 4 -19.92 2.78 -48.29
C ARG A 4 -19.84 1.86 -47.06
N PRO A 5 -18.74 1.11 -46.86
CA PRO A 5 -18.54 0.40 -45.61
C PRO A 5 -18.56 1.44 -44.50
N SER A 6 -19.49 1.26 -43.54
CA SER A 6 -19.60 2.06 -42.32
C SER A 6 -18.19 2.30 -41.75
N CYS A 7 -17.70 3.53 -41.85
CA CYS A 7 -16.41 3.90 -41.29
C CYS A 7 -16.48 3.64 -39.78
N LYS A 8 -15.69 2.68 -39.31
CA LYS A 8 -15.66 2.27 -37.91
C LYS A 8 -14.79 3.29 -37.16
N GLU A 9 -15.40 4.14 -36.34
CA GLU A 9 -14.70 5.18 -35.55
C GLU A 9 -13.81 4.63 -34.41
N THR A 10 -13.52 3.33 -34.41
CA THR A 10 -12.72 2.68 -33.37
C THR A 10 -11.83 1.61 -33.98
N ILE A 11 -10.53 1.71 -33.68
CA ILE A 11 -9.49 0.79 -34.13
C ILE A 11 -9.01 -0.05 -32.94
N HIS A 12 -8.89 -1.37 -33.12
CA HIS A 12 -8.37 -2.29 -32.10
C HIS A 12 -6.93 -2.67 -32.42
N LEU A 13 -5.97 -2.14 -31.67
CA LEU A 13 -4.54 -2.35 -31.91
C LEU A 13 -4.16 -3.84 -31.99
N GLU A 14 -4.66 -4.70 -31.09
CA GLU A 14 -4.35 -6.13 -31.07
C GLU A 14 -4.83 -6.87 -32.33
N ARG A 15 -6.08 -6.64 -32.72
CA ARG A 15 -6.76 -7.40 -33.79
C ARG A 15 -6.50 -6.83 -35.17
N GLU A 16 -6.52 -5.52 -35.30
CA GLU A 16 -6.52 -4.84 -36.59
C GLU A 16 -5.12 -4.38 -37.01
N ILE A 17 -4.16 -4.30 -36.07
CA ILE A 17 -2.78 -3.86 -36.36
C ILE A 17 -1.77 -4.97 -36.04
N CYS A 18 -1.72 -5.46 -34.80
CA CYS A 18 -0.69 -6.41 -34.37
C CYS A 18 -0.79 -7.76 -35.08
N GLN A 19 -1.99 -8.32 -35.25
CA GLN A 19 -2.19 -9.60 -35.94
C GLN A 19 -1.70 -9.57 -37.40
N PRO A 20 -2.11 -8.60 -38.24
CA PRO A 20 -1.56 -8.47 -39.59
C PRO A 20 -0.04 -8.26 -39.63
N LEU A 21 0.51 -7.40 -38.75
CA LEU A 21 1.95 -7.13 -38.72
C LEU A 21 2.76 -8.36 -38.31
N ALA A 22 2.25 -9.15 -37.37
CA ALA A 22 2.82 -10.44 -36.99
C ALA A 22 2.80 -11.43 -38.16
N GLY A 23 1.70 -11.48 -38.92
CA GLY A 23 1.59 -12.31 -40.13
C GLY A 23 2.54 -11.89 -41.26
N SER A 24 2.83 -10.60 -41.39
CA SER A 24 3.82 -10.07 -42.34
C SER A 24 5.27 -10.14 -41.86
N GLY A 25 5.53 -10.55 -40.61
CA GLY A 25 6.88 -10.63 -40.04
C GLY A 25 7.53 -9.27 -39.74
N THR A 26 6.77 -8.18 -39.70
CA THR A 26 7.27 -6.82 -39.43
C THR A 26 7.11 -6.40 -37.97
N LEU A 27 6.51 -7.26 -37.14
CA LEU A 27 6.35 -7.04 -35.71
C LEU A 27 7.58 -7.56 -34.94
N PHE A 28 8.27 -6.67 -34.24
CA PHE A 28 9.42 -7.00 -33.39
C PHE A 28 9.07 -6.90 -31.90
N VAL A 29 9.65 -7.77 -31.08
CA VAL A 29 9.45 -7.80 -29.63
C VAL A 29 10.75 -7.45 -28.93
N TYR A 30 10.69 -6.50 -27.99
CA TYR A 30 11.80 -6.17 -27.13
C TYR A 30 11.67 -6.87 -25.78
N HIS A 31 12.63 -7.73 -25.43
CA HIS A 31 12.67 -8.37 -24.12
C HIS A 31 13.30 -7.44 -23.08
N THR A 32 12.58 -7.18 -21.99
CA THR A 32 13.06 -6.35 -20.89
C THR A 32 13.32 -7.21 -19.65
N ASN A 33 14.45 -6.98 -18.99
CA ASN A 33 14.78 -7.58 -17.69
C ASN A 33 14.30 -6.72 -16.51
N ARG A 34 13.53 -5.65 -16.79
CA ARG A 34 13.00 -4.76 -15.76
C ARG A 34 11.76 -5.38 -15.13
N PHE A 35 11.52 -5.04 -13.87
CA PHE A 35 10.30 -5.45 -13.17
C PHE A 35 9.06 -4.94 -13.91
N TRP A 36 8.11 -5.85 -14.14
CA TRP A 36 6.78 -5.54 -14.61
C TRP A 36 5.79 -6.38 -13.81
N SER A 37 4.71 -5.77 -13.34
CA SER A 37 3.64 -6.46 -12.63
C SER A 37 2.30 -5.89 -13.02
N GLN A 38 1.34 -6.77 -13.29
CA GLN A 38 -0.02 -6.38 -13.60
C GLN A 38 -0.80 -6.07 -12.31
N ILE A 39 -1.38 -4.88 -12.24
CA ILE A 39 -2.24 -4.47 -11.13
C ILE A 39 -3.70 -4.76 -11.50
N LYS A 40 -4.20 -5.94 -11.09
CA LYS A 40 -5.59 -6.36 -11.31
C LYS A 40 -6.42 -6.40 -10.03
N PHE A 41 -5.76 -6.49 -8.89
CA PHE A 41 -6.40 -6.65 -7.58
C PHE A 41 -5.53 -6.02 -6.50
N ALA A 42 -6.14 -5.79 -5.34
CA ALA A 42 -5.54 -5.04 -4.24
C ALA A 42 -4.16 -5.58 -3.81
N GLY A 43 -3.99 -6.91 -3.82
CA GLY A 43 -2.72 -7.51 -3.46
C GLY A 43 -1.57 -7.24 -4.41
N ALA A 44 -1.85 -7.11 -5.69
CA ALA A 44 -0.84 -6.71 -6.67
C ALA A 44 -0.34 -5.28 -6.41
N VAL A 45 -1.18 -4.41 -5.83
CA VAL A 45 -0.80 -3.02 -5.50
C VAL A 45 0.25 -3.00 -4.38
N ILE A 46 0.03 -3.76 -3.29
CA ILE A 46 0.98 -3.83 -2.17
C ILE A 46 2.31 -4.43 -2.63
N TYR A 47 2.25 -5.50 -3.42
CA TYR A 47 3.44 -6.12 -4.02
C TYR A 47 4.20 -5.13 -4.91
N ALA A 48 3.50 -4.41 -5.79
CA ALA A 48 4.12 -3.39 -6.64
C ALA A 48 4.75 -2.26 -5.82
N ASN A 49 4.09 -1.82 -4.73
CA ASN A 49 4.61 -0.79 -3.84
C ASN A 49 5.91 -1.23 -3.15
N ARG A 50 5.98 -2.46 -2.64
CA ARG A 50 7.21 -3.01 -2.06
C ARG A 50 8.38 -2.94 -3.05
N HIS A 51 8.15 -3.36 -4.30
CA HIS A 51 9.17 -3.30 -5.34
C HIS A 51 9.56 -1.87 -5.73
N ILE A 52 8.61 -0.94 -5.79
CA ILE A 52 8.90 0.46 -6.11
C ILE A 52 9.73 1.12 -5.00
N LEU A 53 9.40 0.86 -3.74
CA LEU A 53 10.12 1.39 -2.59
C LEU A 53 11.54 0.83 -2.50
N SER A 54 11.72 -0.48 -2.75
CA SER A 54 13.04 -1.10 -2.88
C SER A 54 13.83 -0.55 -4.08
N LEU A 55 13.17 -0.25 -5.20
CA LEU A 55 13.83 0.40 -6.33
C LEU A 55 14.26 1.84 -6.02
N TYR A 56 13.47 2.58 -5.24
CA TYR A 56 13.81 3.93 -4.81
C TYR A 56 15.04 3.97 -3.93
N GLU A 57 15.27 2.96 -3.09
CA GLU A 57 16.51 2.85 -2.32
C GLU A 57 17.76 2.91 -3.22
N ARG A 58 17.72 2.21 -4.37
CA ARG A 58 18.85 2.19 -5.32
C ARG A 58 18.90 3.38 -6.26
N THR A 59 17.74 3.90 -6.68
CA THR A 59 17.68 4.90 -7.77
C THR A 59 17.51 6.34 -7.26
N HIS A 60 16.71 6.54 -6.22
CA HIS A 60 16.34 7.85 -5.68
C HIS A 60 16.21 7.79 -4.14
N PRO A 61 17.30 7.53 -3.41
CA PRO A 61 17.25 7.32 -1.96
C PRO A 61 16.70 8.55 -1.21
N HIS A 62 16.86 9.74 -1.78
CA HIS A 62 16.32 10.99 -1.23
C HIS A 62 14.79 11.03 -1.09
N ARG A 63 14.06 10.13 -1.77
CA ARG A 63 12.59 10.03 -1.66
C ARG A 63 12.13 9.19 -0.48
N LEU A 64 13.00 8.33 0.06
CA LEU A 64 12.67 7.50 1.21
C LEU A 64 12.89 8.28 2.51
N ALA A 65 12.00 8.06 3.48
CA ALA A 65 12.17 8.63 4.79
C ALA A 65 13.34 7.96 5.53
N LYS A 66 14.11 8.77 6.27
CA LYS A 66 15.26 8.27 7.03
C LYS A 66 14.76 7.37 8.17
N MET A 67 15.38 6.20 8.31
CA MET A 67 15.07 5.26 9.38
C MET A 67 15.40 5.89 10.73
N SER A 68 14.47 5.83 11.68
CA SER A 68 14.67 6.36 13.04
C SER A 68 14.91 5.26 14.08
N ILE A 69 14.87 3.99 13.67
CA ILE A 69 15.36 2.88 14.48
C ILE A 69 16.78 2.51 14.02
N PRO A 70 17.78 2.48 14.92
CA PRO A 70 19.06 1.85 14.61
C PRO A 70 18.80 0.36 14.38
N SER A 71 18.94 -0.07 13.14
CA SER A 71 18.95 -1.48 12.79
C SER A 71 20.04 -2.16 13.60
N SER A 72 19.70 -3.22 14.32
CA SER A 72 20.57 -3.99 15.22
C SER A 72 21.73 -4.72 14.52
N SER A 73 22.10 -4.33 13.30
CA SER A 73 23.10 -4.99 12.47
C SER A 73 24.20 -4.07 11.92
N ASN A 74 24.34 -2.84 12.42
CA ASN A 74 25.54 -2.03 12.15
C ASN A 74 26.04 -1.31 13.41
N LEU A 75 26.96 -1.97 14.10
CA LEU A 75 27.95 -1.32 14.97
C LEU A 75 28.89 -0.51 14.08
N GLN A 76 28.57 0.75 13.81
CA GLN A 76 29.58 1.77 13.55
C GLN A 76 29.17 3.06 14.22
N MET A 77 29.83 3.29 15.35
CA MET A 77 29.88 4.53 16.10
C MET A 77 30.42 5.63 15.19
N LEU A 78 29.67 6.71 15.06
CA LEU A 78 30.24 8.03 14.87
C LEU A 78 29.50 8.97 15.82
N ASP A 79 30.31 9.66 16.61
CA ASP A 79 29.97 10.35 17.84
C ASP A 79 29.03 11.55 17.63
N ASP A 80 27.88 11.55 18.31
CA ASP A 80 27.13 12.75 18.66
C ASP A 80 26.58 12.56 20.09
N PRO A 81 26.98 13.37 21.09
CA PRO A 81 26.71 13.10 22.50
C PRO A 81 25.42 13.81 22.94
N ILE A 82 24.25 13.38 22.49
CA ILE A 82 22.95 13.61 23.17
C ILE A 82 22.00 12.50 22.69
N ASN A 83 21.39 11.76 23.62
CA ASN A 83 20.40 10.68 23.41
C ASN A 83 20.94 9.25 23.22
N SER A 84 21.81 8.82 24.12
CA SER A 84 21.84 7.41 24.52
C SER A 84 20.83 7.19 25.66
N SER A 85 19.66 6.63 25.35
CA SER A 85 18.76 5.98 26.31
C SER A 85 17.73 5.15 25.56
N LEU A 86 18.10 3.90 25.28
CA LEU A 86 17.26 2.84 24.73
C LEU A 86 16.68 2.03 25.90
N VAL A 87 15.38 1.72 25.80
CA VAL A 87 14.57 0.75 26.59
C VAL A 87 14.05 1.21 27.96
N VAL A 88 12.73 1.40 28.07
CA VAL A 88 11.96 1.12 29.30
C VAL A 88 10.62 0.44 28.95
N MET A 89 10.43 -0.77 29.47
CA MET A 89 9.13 -1.42 29.64
C MET A 89 8.41 -0.83 30.85
N ASN A 90 7.07 -0.81 30.79
CA ASN A 90 6.11 -0.41 31.82
C ASN A 90 5.98 1.08 32.15
N GLY A 91 4.84 1.63 31.72
CA GLY A 91 4.00 2.53 32.51
C GLY A 91 4.63 3.87 32.88
N ASN A 92 4.31 4.87 32.07
CA ASN A 92 4.51 6.32 32.30
C ASN A 92 5.86 6.84 31.78
N CYS A 93 5.93 7.02 30.46
CA CYS A 93 7.07 7.65 29.80
C CYS A 93 6.58 8.87 29.02
N GLN A 94 7.06 10.07 29.35
CA GLN A 94 7.07 11.18 28.40
C GLN A 94 8.14 10.86 27.35
N PRO A 95 7.78 10.66 26.07
CA PRO A 95 8.77 10.38 25.05
C PRO A 95 9.25 11.72 24.48
N SER A 96 10.41 12.20 24.93
CA SER A 96 11.22 13.16 24.17
C SER A 96 11.90 12.44 22.99
N ILE A 97 11.10 11.74 22.18
CA ILE A 97 11.51 11.12 20.92
C ILE A 97 11.16 12.13 19.83
N CYS A 98 12.18 12.70 19.21
CA CYS A 98 12.07 13.88 18.35
C CYS A 98 11.48 13.60 16.95
N GLY A 99 10.83 12.46 16.72
CA GLY A 99 10.22 12.15 15.42
C GLY A 99 9.50 10.80 15.40
N PRO A 100 8.70 10.54 14.36
CA PRO A 100 8.00 9.26 14.17
C PRO A 100 8.99 8.10 14.04
N ILE A 101 8.53 6.91 14.43
CA ILE A 101 9.31 5.67 14.33
C ILE A 101 9.15 5.12 12.91
N ILE A 102 10.23 5.09 12.13
CA ILE A 102 10.24 4.69 10.72
C ILE A 102 11.07 3.41 10.57
N ILE A 103 10.47 2.39 9.96
CA ILE A 103 11.05 1.04 9.83
C ILE A 103 11.06 0.64 8.35
N GLY A 104 12.23 0.22 7.84
CA GLY A 104 12.38 -0.24 6.46
C GLY A 104 12.14 0.86 5.41
N HIS A 105 11.67 0.47 4.22
CA HIS A 105 11.41 1.41 3.13
C HIS A 105 10.06 2.09 3.33
N VAL A 106 10.09 3.42 3.52
CA VAL A 106 8.89 4.23 3.71
C VAL A 106 8.98 5.46 2.83
N PHE A 107 7.91 5.77 2.12
CA PHE A 107 7.75 7.01 1.37
C PHE A 107 6.77 7.94 2.11
N ILE A 108 7.19 9.19 2.34
CA ILE A 108 6.37 10.20 3.00
C ILE A 108 6.33 11.43 2.11
N HIS A 109 5.13 11.85 1.71
CA HIS A 109 4.96 13.11 1.00
C HIS A 109 5.26 14.31 1.92
N PRO A 110 5.96 15.36 1.45
CA PRO A 110 6.34 16.51 2.28
C PRO A 110 5.16 17.30 2.88
N THR A 111 3.96 17.17 2.32
CA THR A 111 2.74 17.82 2.84
C THR A 111 1.96 16.95 3.85
N ALA A 112 2.40 15.72 4.11
CA ALA A 112 1.76 14.85 5.09
C ALA A 112 2.14 15.30 6.51
N SER A 113 1.17 15.24 7.43
CA SER A 113 1.36 15.53 8.84
C SER A 113 1.36 14.23 9.64
N ILE A 114 2.44 13.97 10.38
CA ILE A 114 2.64 12.71 11.11
C ILE A 114 2.98 13.02 12.56
N ASP A 115 2.27 12.37 13.48
CA ASP A 115 2.56 12.45 14.90
C ASP A 115 3.86 11.73 15.29
N ARG A 116 4.58 12.27 16.28
CA ARG A 116 5.86 11.73 16.76
C ARG A 116 5.77 10.33 17.36
N THR A 117 4.59 9.96 17.85
CA THR A 117 4.36 8.63 18.47
C THR A 117 3.94 7.57 17.45
N ALA A 118 3.74 7.94 16.19
CA ALA A 118 3.35 7.01 15.13
C ALA A 118 4.50 6.06 14.76
N VAL A 119 4.15 4.80 14.45
CA VAL A 119 5.06 3.77 13.96
C VAL A 119 4.71 3.43 12.52
N ILE A 120 5.66 3.62 11.62
CA ILE A 120 5.46 3.48 10.18
C ILE A 120 6.48 2.49 9.64
N GLY A 121 6.02 1.36 9.13
CA GLY A 121 6.80 0.44 8.32
C GLY A 121 6.64 -1.04 8.64
N PRO A 122 7.23 -1.93 7.80
CA PRO A 122 7.88 -1.64 6.51
C PRO A 122 6.91 -1.42 5.34
N ASN A 123 7.45 -0.93 4.21
CA ASN A 123 6.79 -0.82 2.90
C ASN A 123 5.53 0.05 2.89
N VAL A 124 5.62 1.20 3.54
CA VAL A 124 4.50 2.14 3.66
C VAL A 124 4.71 3.33 2.73
N SER A 125 3.65 3.72 2.02
CA SER A 125 3.63 4.92 1.19
C SER A 125 2.54 5.86 1.68
N ILE A 126 2.91 7.11 1.99
CA ILE A 126 2.02 8.15 2.50
C ILE A 126 1.84 9.25 1.46
N GLY A 127 0.59 9.46 1.07
CA GLY A 127 0.15 10.44 0.10
C GLY A 127 0.09 11.87 0.64
N GLU A 128 -0.25 12.79 -0.27
CA GLU A 128 -0.33 14.22 -0.01
C GLU A 128 -1.44 14.57 1.01
N ARG A 129 -1.15 15.51 1.92
CA ARG A 129 -2.08 15.99 2.97
C ARG A 129 -2.66 14.89 3.86
N ALA A 130 -2.04 13.71 3.89
CA ALA A 130 -2.43 12.67 4.83
C ALA A 130 -2.12 13.11 6.27
N VAL A 131 -3.04 12.85 7.19
CA VAL A 131 -2.93 13.17 8.61
C VAL A 131 -2.86 11.86 9.40
N ILE A 132 -1.70 11.62 10.03
CA ILE A 132 -1.45 10.45 10.87
C ILE A 132 -1.38 10.90 12.32
N GLN A 133 -2.37 10.50 13.12
CA GLN A 133 -2.45 10.87 14.54
C GLN A 133 -1.56 9.99 15.44
N ALA A 134 -1.59 10.31 16.74
CA ALA A 134 -0.77 9.67 17.76
C ALA A 134 -1.03 8.15 17.89
N GLY A 135 0.04 7.39 18.10
CA GLY A 135 -0.01 5.95 18.34
C GLY A 135 -0.43 5.10 17.14
N VAL A 136 -0.55 5.68 15.94
CA VAL A 136 -0.93 4.96 14.72
C VAL A 136 0.18 3.99 14.30
N ARG A 137 -0.21 2.80 13.83
CA ARG A 137 0.72 1.76 13.37
C ARG A 137 0.41 1.32 11.94
N LEU A 138 1.35 1.53 11.04
CA LEU A 138 1.21 1.25 9.60
C LEU A 138 2.22 0.20 9.13
N ARG A 139 1.77 -0.82 8.40
CA ARG A 139 2.63 -1.85 7.81
C ARG A 139 2.09 -2.32 6.46
N GLU A 140 2.97 -2.42 5.46
CA GLU A 140 2.61 -2.88 4.11
C GLU A 140 1.36 -2.15 3.59
N CYS A 141 1.30 -0.84 3.78
CA CYS A 141 0.09 -0.08 3.50
C CYS A 141 0.34 1.11 2.57
N ILE A 142 -0.70 1.46 1.83
CA ILE A 142 -0.68 2.60 0.92
C ILE A 142 -1.75 3.57 1.39
N VAL A 143 -1.31 4.69 1.92
CA VAL A 143 -2.15 5.81 2.33
C VAL A 143 -2.19 6.80 1.19
N LEU A 144 -3.36 7.05 0.62
CA LEU A 144 -3.48 7.98 -0.47
C LEU A 144 -3.76 9.41 0.04
N ARG A 145 -4.08 10.32 -0.88
CA ARG A 145 -4.27 11.75 -0.61
C ARG A 145 -5.48 12.01 0.31
N ASP A 146 -5.37 13.04 1.15
CA ASP A 146 -6.46 13.54 2.02
C ASP A 146 -7.01 12.48 2.99
N VAL A 147 -6.18 11.52 3.40
CA VAL A 147 -6.58 10.49 4.37
C VAL A 147 -6.32 10.98 5.79
N GLU A 148 -7.27 10.74 6.69
CA GLU A 148 -7.10 10.97 8.13
C GLU A 148 -7.12 9.63 8.87
N ILE A 149 -6.01 9.29 9.53
CA ILE A 149 -5.92 8.11 10.39
C ILE A 149 -5.89 8.58 11.84
N ARG A 150 -6.95 8.27 12.58
CA ARG A 150 -7.12 8.75 13.94
C ARG A 150 -6.30 7.94 14.96
N ALA A 151 -6.20 8.47 16.17
CA ALA A 151 -5.29 7.98 17.20
C ALA A 151 -5.48 6.48 17.49
N HIS A 152 -4.36 5.80 17.78
CA HIS A 152 -4.29 4.38 18.14
C HIS A 152 -4.83 3.39 17.09
N ALA A 153 -5.10 3.84 15.86
CA ALA A 153 -5.50 2.95 14.77
C ALA A 153 -4.31 2.13 14.24
N CYS A 154 -4.58 0.92 13.75
CA CYS A 154 -3.58 0.10 13.08
C CYS A 154 -4.07 -0.37 11.69
N CYS A 155 -3.18 -0.27 10.71
CA CYS A 155 -3.44 -0.70 9.34
C CYS A 155 -2.31 -1.61 8.86
N LEU A 156 -2.63 -2.87 8.63
CA LEU A 156 -1.70 -3.89 8.14
C LEU A 156 -2.19 -4.42 6.80
N ASN A 157 -1.33 -4.44 5.79
CA ASN A 157 -1.63 -5.03 4.47
C ASN A 157 -2.91 -4.44 3.85
N ALA A 158 -3.01 -3.11 3.82
CA ALA A 158 -4.21 -2.39 3.41
C ALA A 158 -3.90 -1.23 2.45
N VAL A 159 -4.87 -0.93 1.57
CA VAL A 159 -4.86 0.25 0.69
C VAL A 159 -5.97 1.18 1.13
N ILE A 160 -5.61 2.39 1.53
CA ILE A 160 -6.53 3.40 2.06
C ILE A 160 -6.80 4.43 0.95
N GLY A 161 -8.06 4.47 0.51
CA GLY A 161 -8.60 5.35 -0.51
C GLY A 161 -8.52 6.83 -0.16
N TRP A 162 -8.73 7.68 -1.16
CA TRP A 162 -8.65 9.14 -0.99
C TRP A 162 -9.75 9.62 -0.06
N ASN A 163 -9.54 10.73 0.68
CA ASN A 163 -10.58 11.34 1.52
C ASN A 163 -11.20 10.39 2.57
N THR A 164 -10.47 9.33 2.96
CA THR A 164 -10.96 8.34 3.92
C THR A 164 -10.57 8.73 5.34
N VAL A 165 -11.49 8.53 6.28
CA VAL A 165 -11.25 8.70 7.71
C VAL A 165 -11.27 7.34 8.39
N ILE A 166 -10.17 6.98 9.05
CA ILE A 166 -10.06 5.78 9.88
C ILE A 166 -10.31 6.20 11.33
N GLY A 167 -11.29 5.55 11.98
CA GLY A 167 -11.68 5.84 13.35
C GLY A 167 -10.56 5.62 14.38
N GLU A 168 -10.71 6.22 15.55
CA GLU A 168 -9.81 5.97 16.68
C GLU A 168 -9.90 4.48 17.08
N TRP A 169 -8.75 3.88 17.41
CA TRP A 169 -8.64 2.45 17.76
C TRP A 169 -9.11 1.48 16.68
N ALA A 170 -9.33 1.95 15.45
CA ALA A 170 -9.74 1.09 14.35
C ALA A 170 -8.59 0.15 13.95
N ARG A 171 -8.92 -1.13 13.76
CA ARG A 171 -8.00 -2.16 13.30
C ARG A 171 -8.39 -2.61 11.89
N VAL A 172 -7.50 -2.35 10.94
CA VAL A 172 -7.67 -2.70 9.52
C VAL A 172 -6.57 -3.69 9.16
N GLU A 173 -6.94 -4.94 8.91
CA GLU A 173 -5.98 -6.01 8.63
C GLU A 173 -6.39 -6.81 7.39
N GLY A 174 -5.45 -6.89 6.44
CA GLY A 174 -5.50 -7.82 5.32
C GLY A 174 -4.53 -8.98 5.49
N THR A 175 -4.76 -10.06 4.76
CA THR A 175 -3.78 -11.16 4.69
C THR A 175 -2.65 -10.80 3.72
N PRO A 176 -1.38 -10.94 4.13
CA PRO A 176 -0.26 -10.86 3.20
C PRO A 176 -0.44 -11.92 2.11
N ASN A 177 -0.57 -11.48 0.85
CA ASN A 177 -0.54 -12.37 -0.29
C ASN A 177 0.80 -12.14 -0.97
N ASP A 178 1.76 -13.02 -0.72
CA ASP A 178 3.08 -12.98 -1.35
C ASP A 178 3.16 -14.09 -2.41
N PRO A 179 3.70 -13.82 -3.61
CA PRO A 179 3.92 -14.86 -4.59
C PRO A 179 4.95 -15.86 -4.04
N ASN A 180 4.56 -17.13 -3.93
CA ASN A 180 5.47 -18.23 -3.57
C ASN A 180 6.70 -18.27 -4.52
N PRO A 181 7.93 -18.06 -4.02
CA PRO A 181 9.13 -18.00 -4.86
C PRO A 181 9.52 -19.35 -5.48
N ASN A 182 8.99 -20.47 -4.98
CA ASN A 182 9.31 -21.82 -5.45
C ASN A 182 8.52 -22.24 -6.70
N LYS A 183 7.57 -21.42 -7.16
CA LYS A 183 6.73 -21.70 -8.33
C LYS A 183 7.22 -20.81 -9.48
N GLN A 184 7.52 -21.41 -10.63
CA GLN A 184 7.92 -20.64 -11.80
C GLN A 184 6.68 -19.87 -12.31
N PHE A 185 6.85 -18.58 -12.64
CA PHE A 185 5.76 -17.70 -13.04
C PHE A 185 4.69 -17.48 -11.96
N THR A 186 5.07 -17.43 -10.68
CA THR A 186 4.09 -17.23 -9.61
C THR A 186 3.26 -15.98 -9.80
N LYS A 187 2.06 -16.19 -10.34
CA LYS A 187 0.97 -15.26 -10.22
C LYS A 187 0.60 -15.22 -8.75
N LEU A 188 0.41 -14.02 -8.24
CA LEU A 188 -0.12 -13.80 -6.92
C LEU A 188 -1.44 -14.60 -6.80
N GLU A 189 -1.47 -15.59 -5.90
CA GLU A 189 -2.57 -16.57 -5.86
C GLU A 189 -3.84 -15.86 -5.39
N VAL A 190 -4.80 -15.73 -6.30
CA VAL A 190 -6.12 -15.19 -5.95
C VAL A 190 -6.89 -16.33 -5.28
N LEU A 191 -6.82 -16.39 -3.96
CA LEU A 191 -7.67 -17.29 -3.20
C LEU A 191 -9.14 -16.99 -3.52
N PRO A 192 -10.00 -18.02 -3.63
CA PRO A 192 -11.43 -17.81 -3.78
C PRO A 192 -11.95 -16.98 -2.61
N VAL A 193 -12.96 -16.13 -2.86
CA VAL A 193 -13.53 -15.23 -1.85
C VAL A 193 -14.04 -15.98 -0.62
N PHE A 194 -14.51 -17.22 -0.80
CA PHE A 194 -14.98 -18.07 0.27
C PHE A 194 -14.13 -19.34 0.39
N ASN A 195 -13.88 -19.74 1.63
CA ASN A 195 -13.33 -21.05 1.96
C ASN A 195 -14.35 -22.16 1.73
N VAL A 196 -13.85 -23.40 1.77
CA VAL A 196 -14.67 -24.63 1.72
C VAL A 196 -15.73 -24.67 2.84
N LYS A 197 -15.55 -23.87 3.90
CA LYS A 197 -16.50 -23.68 5.02
C LYS A 197 -17.49 -22.53 4.82
N GLY A 198 -17.52 -21.88 3.65
CA GLY A 198 -18.36 -20.71 3.37
C GLY A 198 -17.91 -19.40 4.05
N GLN A 199 -16.77 -19.41 4.74
CA GLN A 199 -16.20 -18.23 5.40
C GLN A 199 -15.39 -17.39 4.42
N LEU A 200 -15.45 -16.06 4.52
CA LEU A 200 -14.63 -15.17 3.70
C LEU A 200 -13.14 -15.43 3.94
N ASN A 201 -12.38 -15.60 2.85
CA ASN A 201 -10.94 -15.58 2.91
C ASN A 201 -10.48 -14.15 3.18
N PRO A 202 -9.75 -13.89 4.27
CA PRO A 202 -9.25 -12.56 4.55
C PRO A 202 -8.31 -12.17 3.40
N SER A 203 -8.64 -11.11 2.69
CA SER A 203 -7.86 -10.57 1.58
C SER A 203 -7.41 -9.15 1.91
N ILE A 204 -6.53 -8.58 1.10
CA ILE A 204 -6.00 -7.24 1.32
C ILE A 204 -7.14 -6.23 1.38
N THR A 205 -7.19 -5.47 2.47
CA THR A 205 -8.29 -4.54 2.72
C THR A 205 -8.13 -3.30 1.87
N VAL A 206 -9.12 -3.00 1.03
CA VAL A 206 -9.22 -1.72 0.31
C VAL A 206 -10.35 -0.92 0.92
N ILE A 207 -10.03 0.25 1.47
CA ILE A 207 -11.02 1.18 1.98
C ILE A 207 -11.22 2.26 0.92
N GLY A 208 -12.45 2.50 0.49
CA GLY A 208 -12.80 3.54 -0.47
C GLY A 208 -13.69 4.60 0.16
N TYR A 209 -13.51 5.86 -0.24
CA TYR A 209 -14.42 6.95 0.09
C TYR A 209 -15.55 7.04 -0.94
N ARG A 210 -16.75 7.39 -0.46
CA ARG A 210 -17.93 7.61 -1.29
C ARG A 210 -18.33 9.08 -1.31
N TRP A 211 -18.29 9.71 -2.48
CA TRP A 211 -18.92 11.02 -2.74
C TRP A 211 -20.45 10.92 -2.76
N PRO A 212 -21.22 11.97 -2.40
CA PRO A 212 -22.57 11.80 -1.90
C PRO A 212 -23.52 11.36 -3.01
N LYS A 213 -23.98 10.11 -2.90
CA LYS A 213 -25.31 9.58 -3.30
C LYS A 213 -25.31 8.07 -3.07
N PHE A 214 -26.14 7.60 -2.13
CA PHE A 214 -26.82 6.29 -2.09
C PHE A 214 -26.05 4.96 -2.00
N THR A 215 -25.71 4.53 -0.78
CA THR A 215 -25.77 3.12 -0.35
C THR A 215 -25.01 2.06 -1.16
N THR A 216 -23.85 1.60 -0.69
CA THR A 216 -23.23 0.32 -1.12
C THR A 216 -22.18 -0.12 -0.11
N PHE A 217 -22.31 -1.38 0.27
CA PHE A 217 -21.53 -2.19 1.19
C PHE A 217 -20.02 -2.04 1.00
N SER A 218 -19.33 -1.75 2.09
CA SER A 218 -17.97 -2.23 2.28
C SER A 218 -18.09 -3.66 2.81
N PHE A 219 -17.68 -4.67 2.03
CA PHE A 219 -17.37 -5.98 2.61
C PHE A 219 -16.03 -5.84 3.36
N ALA A 220 -16.09 -5.22 4.53
CA ALA A 220 -15.09 -5.35 5.58
C ALA A 220 -15.75 -6.18 6.68
N VAL A 221 -15.65 -7.51 6.60
CA VAL A 221 -15.96 -8.37 7.74
C VAL A 221 -14.76 -8.27 8.68
N SER A 222 -14.77 -7.25 9.54
CA SER A 222 -13.96 -7.24 10.74
C SER A 222 -14.53 -8.32 11.66
N GLN A 223 -13.87 -9.47 11.75
CA GLN A 223 -14.02 -10.34 12.91
C GLN A 223 -13.30 -9.68 14.09
N THR A 224 -13.96 -8.69 14.71
CA THR A 224 -13.85 -8.30 16.11
C THR A 224 -14.74 -7.07 16.31
N ASN A 225 -15.48 -7.07 17.42
CA ASN A 225 -16.48 -6.07 17.80
C ASN A 225 -15.94 -4.64 17.82
N THR A 226 -15.91 -3.96 16.68
CA THR A 226 -15.70 -2.51 16.63
C THR A 226 -16.62 -1.97 15.54
N LEU A 227 -17.77 -1.48 15.99
CA LEU A 227 -18.66 -0.64 15.22
C LEU A 227 -17.83 0.49 14.60
N ILE A 228 -17.70 0.51 13.28
CA ILE A 228 -17.34 1.72 12.56
C ILE A 228 -18.54 2.65 12.75
N SER A 229 -18.47 3.46 13.83
CA SER A 229 -19.51 4.43 14.17
C SER A 229 -19.50 5.52 13.10
N SER A 230 -20.42 5.42 12.15
CA SER A 230 -20.95 6.61 11.49
C SER A 230 -21.91 7.26 12.47
N ARG A 231 -21.49 8.35 13.12
CA ARG A 231 -22.44 9.24 13.80
C ARG A 231 -23.48 9.73 12.80
N PHE A 232 -24.74 9.50 13.09
CA PHE A 232 -25.72 10.58 13.18
C PHE A 232 -25.97 10.82 14.66
#